data_AF-A0A514MAR7-F1
#
_entry.id   AF-A0A514MAR7-F1
#
_cell.length_a   1.000
_cell.length_b   1.000
_cell.length_c   1.000
_cell.angle_alpha   90.00
_cell.angle_beta   90.00
_cell.angle_gamma   90.00
#
_symmetry.space_group_name_H-M   'P 1'
#
loop_
_entity.id
_entity.type
_entity.pdbx_description
1 polymer ?
#
loop_
_entity_poly.entity_id
_entity_poly.type
_entity_poly.pdbx_seq_one_letter_code
_entity_poly.pdbx_strand_id
1 'polypeptide(L)' 'MGKVEGQGESWHGHVTAVSVASEFRRQKLAKKLMNLLEEISDK' A
#
# COMPACT_ATOMS: atom_id res chain seq x y z
N MET A 1 4.76 17.61 6.78
CA MET A 1 4.96 17.31 5.35
C MET A 1 5.74 16.00 5.30
N GLY A 2 5.09 14.96 4.78
CA GLY A 2 5.53 13.57 4.90
C GLY A 2 6.83 13.31 4.13
N LYS A 3 7.62 12.37 4.66
CA LYS A 3 8.83 11.85 4.03
C LYS A 3 8.52 11.44 2.59
N VAL A 4 9.20 12.06 1.63
CA VAL A 4 9.16 11.71 0.21
C VAL A 4 10.40 10.88 -0.11
N GLU A 5 10.20 9.64 -0.52
CA GLU A 5 11.27 8.77 -0.98
C GLU A 5 11.27 8.88 -2.52
N GLY A 6 12.10 9.76 -3.08
CA GLY A 6 12.22 9.91 -4.54
C GLY A 6 12.96 11.18 -4.95
N GLN A 7 13.84 11.09 -5.97
CA GLN A 7 14.41 12.24 -6.68
C GLN A 7 13.68 12.38 -8.02
N GLY A 8 13.03 13.53 -8.27
CA GLY A 8 12.38 13.81 -9.56
C GLY A 8 11.02 13.13 -9.77
N GLU A 9 10.72 12.71 -11.01
CA GLU A 9 9.41 12.16 -11.44
C GLU A 9 9.04 10.77 -10.87
N SER A 10 9.92 10.12 -10.10
CA SER A 10 9.63 8.81 -9.49
C SER A 10 8.95 8.93 -8.13
N TRP A 11 7.78 9.59 -8.08
CA TRP A 11 6.92 9.53 -6.91
C TRP A 11 6.43 8.09 -6.74
N HIS A 12 6.72 7.47 -5.60
CA HIS A 12 6.22 6.15 -5.28
C HIS A 12 5.60 6.12 -3.87
N GLY A 13 4.42 5.51 -3.75
CA GLY A 13 3.77 5.32 -2.46
C GLY A 13 4.56 4.35 -1.59
N HIS A 14 4.96 4.78 -0.39
CA HIS A 14 5.57 3.89 0.59
C HIS A 14 4.52 3.35 1.56
N VAL A 15 4.32 2.04 1.57
CA VAL A 15 3.42 1.37 2.52
C VAL A 15 4.23 0.82 3.69
N THR A 16 4.07 1.42 4.87
CA THR A 16 4.82 1.02 6.08
C THR A 16 4.34 -0.32 6.65
N ALA A 17 3.03 -0.57 6.66
CA ALA A 17 2.47 -1.83 7.14
C ALA A 17 1.04 -2.08 6.64
N VAL A 18 0.73 -3.35 6.38
CA VAL A 18 -0.64 -3.86 6.18
C VAL A 18 -0.83 -5.07 7.08
N SER A 19 -1.94 -5.10 7.83
CA SER A 19 -2.28 -6.20 8.74
C SER A 19 -3.69 -6.71 8.47
N VAL A 20 -3.88 -8.02 8.63
CA VAL A 20 -5.19 -8.69 8.50
C VAL A 20 -5.39 -9.57 9.73
N ALA A 21 -6.58 -9.50 10.34
CA ALA A 21 -6.89 -10.31 11.51
C ALA A 21 -6.79 -11.81 11.18
N SER A 22 -6.46 -12.64 12.17
CA SER A 22 -6.19 -14.07 11.99
C SER A 22 -7.35 -14.83 11.35
N GLU A 23 -8.59 -14.49 11.72
CA GLU A 23 -9.83 -15.10 11.22
C GLU A 23 -10.03 -14.87 9.71
N PHE A 24 -9.42 -13.82 9.17
CA PHE A 24 -9.54 -13.40 7.78
C PHE A 24 -8.31 -13.74 6.93
N ARG A 25 -7.34 -14.48 7.48
CA ARG A 25 -6.17 -14.96 6.73
C ARG A 25 -6.60 -15.99 5.68
N ARG A 26 -5.76 -16.20 4.66
CA ARG A 26 -5.98 -17.10 3.51
C ARG A 26 -7.15 -16.73 2.57
N GLN A 27 -7.86 -15.63 2.83
CA GLN A 27 -8.89 -15.10 1.93
C GLN A 27 -8.35 -14.11 0.87
N LYS A 28 -7.02 -14.00 0.73
CA LYS A 28 -6.32 -13.02 -0.14
C LYS A 28 -6.66 -11.55 0.16
N LEU A 29 -7.14 -11.23 1.37
CA LEU A 29 -7.52 -9.87 1.76
C LEU A 29 -6.35 -8.90 1.75
N ALA A 30 -5.16 -9.31 2.19
CA ALA A 30 -3.96 -8.48 2.12
C ALA A 30 -3.64 -8.06 0.68
N LYS A 31 -3.84 -8.95 -0.31
CA LYS A 31 -3.65 -8.64 -1.73
C LYS A 31 -4.67 -7.62 -2.22
N LYS A 32 -5.94 -7.78 -1.85
CA LYS A 32 -7.00 -6.81 -2.20
C LYS A 32 -6.70 -5.42 -1.61
N LEU A 33 -6.24 -5.36 -0.36
CA LEU A 33 -5.87 -4.11 0.30
C LEU A 33 -4.67 -3.45 -0.38
N MET A 34 -3.64 -4.20 -0.76
CA MET A 34 -2.50 -3.65 -1.50
C MET A 34 -2.89 -3.11 -2.87
N ASN A 35 -3.75 -3.81 -3.62
CA ASN A 35 -4.25 -3.33 -4.91
C ASN A 35 -5.03 -2.00 -4.77
N LEU A 36 -5.81 -1.85 -3.71
CA LEU A 36 -6.53 -0.61 -3.44
C LEU A 36 -5.57 0.54 -3.12
N LEU A 37 -4.52 0.27 -2.32
CA LEU A 37 -3.52 1.27 -2.00
C LEU A 37 -2.72 1.71 -3.24
N GLU A 38 -2.44 0.78 -4.15
CA GLU A 38 -1.82 1.08 -5.45
C GLU A 38 -2.72 1.99 -6.29
N GLU A 39 -4.01 1.67 -6.43
CA GLU A 39 -4.97 2.49 -7.19
C GLU A 39 -5.10 3.92 -6.63
N ILE A 40 -5.05 4.08 -5.31
CA ILE A 40 -5.12 5.38 -4.65
C ILE A 40 -3.81 6.16 -4.83
N SER A 41 -2.66 5.50 -4.89
CA SER A 41 -1.35 6.15 -4.95
C SER A 41 -0.88 6.49 -6.37
N ASP A 42 -1.50 5.91 -7.41
CA ASP A 42 -1.25 6.20 -8.83
C ASP A 42 -2.06 7.43 -9.33
N LYS A 43 -2.99 7.93 -8.51
CA LYS A 43 -3.78 9.17 -8.74
C LYS A 43 -3.26 10.34 -7.93
#